data_AF-A0AAN6R562-F1
#
_entry.id   AF-A0AAN6R562-F1
#
_cell.length_a   1.000
_cell.length_b   1.000
_cell.length_c   1.000
_cell.angle_alpha   90.00
_cell.angle_beta   90.00
_cell.angle_gamma   90.00
#
_symmetry.space_group_name_H-M   'P 1'
#
loop_
_entity.id
_entity.type
_entity.pdbx_description
1 polymer ?
#
loop_
_entity_poly.entity_id
_entity_poly.type
_entity_poly.pdbx_seq_one_letter_code
_entity_poly.pdbx_strand_id
1 'polypeptide(L)'
;MPLAAFRTAFQGWWRAFCATNMGPAVDKGGCLLAIPTENLLNNPKHIAVIIVLIVISIKMGPPCKKAYSRTRGSYKRLQGSQSSTWPVRAILRVTLFLSAGIALVLSVFQSIQDSPYGLHRYRWRASDWDHRREKVKEAFVGSWTAYTKYAWGQDQFHPISKSGSQMSPEGLGWIIVDSLDTMMIMNLTSQLADARKWIQRKLTYDQDQDVNTFETTIRMLGGLLSAHYLADQMPDVASRRDFVYLSKAVDLADRLLGAYESETGIPYASIDLRTKRGIRSHADGGASSMAEAATLQLEMKYLANLTGNEVYWRKAEKVMQVLDDNRMEDGLLPIFVDPERGHFTTREIRLGSRGDSYYEYLIKQYLQTSEPIYLEMWSEALAGIQKHLVTSTKHSKLQFIAELPNGIGGKLSPKMDHLVCFLPGTIALGVTNGLTVSEAKRLHGWSEEKEKQMTLAKDIMKTCWGMYKVTETGLAPEIAWFHVDDADLEPVPGNNNAPRPRSRDSISSWKQDYIVKPLDAHNLQRPETVESLFMMWRVTEDPIYREWGWEIFEAFEKYTIPSHGEGYTSLHDVNSIPPVPRDNMESFWLAETLKYLYLLFSPTDLLPLTEVVFNTEAHVFPRMKATKFPTGWERKAR
;
A
#
# COMPACT_ATOMS: atom_id res chain seq x y z
N MET A 1 -27.49 4.54 -3.76
CA MET A 1 -28.43 5.59 -4.20
C MET A 1 -28.65 5.69 -5.73
N PRO A 2 -27.69 5.43 -6.65
CA PRO A 2 -27.90 5.75 -8.07
C PRO A 2 -28.81 4.75 -8.81
N LEU A 3 -28.82 3.46 -8.46
CA LEU A 3 -29.70 2.49 -9.12
C LEU A 3 -31.18 2.66 -8.75
N ALA A 4 -31.49 3.01 -7.51
CA ALA A 4 -32.86 3.32 -7.10
C ALA A 4 -33.36 4.59 -7.80
N ALA A 5 -32.52 5.65 -7.82
CA ALA A 5 -32.82 6.86 -8.57
C ALA A 5 -32.95 6.61 -10.08
N PHE A 6 -32.11 5.74 -10.67
CA PHE A 6 -32.20 5.35 -12.07
C PHE A 6 -33.45 4.53 -12.35
N ARG A 7 -33.84 3.60 -11.47
CA ARG A 7 -35.07 2.80 -11.61
C ARG A 7 -36.31 3.69 -11.50
N THR A 8 -36.32 4.64 -10.58
CA THR A 8 -37.41 5.61 -10.40
C THR A 8 -37.46 6.61 -11.57
N ALA A 9 -36.32 7.09 -12.03
CA ALA A 9 -36.23 7.98 -13.20
C ALA A 9 -36.62 7.25 -14.49
N PHE A 10 -36.23 5.99 -14.67
CA PHE A 10 -36.59 5.17 -15.82
C PHE A 10 -38.07 4.78 -15.80
N GLN A 11 -38.65 4.46 -14.64
CA GLN A 11 -40.08 4.22 -14.49
C GLN A 11 -40.90 5.50 -14.71
N GLY A 12 -40.41 6.66 -14.26
CA GLY A 12 -40.99 7.96 -14.54
C GLY A 12 -40.92 8.31 -16.03
N TRP A 13 -39.77 8.07 -16.66
CA TRP A 13 -39.54 8.24 -18.09
C TRP A 13 -40.48 7.34 -18.93
N TRP A 14 -40.63 6.07 -18.56
CA TRP A 14 -41.49 5.11 -19.26
C TRP A 14 -42.98 5.48 -19.17
N ARG A 15 -43.44 5.92 -17.99
CA ARG A 15 -44.83 6.39 -17.79
C ARG A 15 -45.13 7.66 -18.57
N ALA A 16 -44.20 8.62 -18.56
CA ALA A 16 -44.34 9.85 -19.34
C ALA A 16 -44.32 9.58 -20.85
N PHE A 17 -43.46 8.68 -21.32
CA PHE A 17 -43.38 8.27 -22.72
C PHE A 17 -44.69 7.63 -23.22
N CYS A 18 -45.27 6.70 -22.44
CA CYS A 18 -46.56 6.09 -22.76
C CYS A 18 -47.70 7.11 -22.78
N ALA A 19 -47.76 8.03 -21.80
CA ALA A 19 -48.81 9.04 -21.72
C ALA A 19 -48.77 10.08 -22.85
N THR A 20 -47.60 10.32 -23.44
CA THR A 20 -47.43 11.37 -24.47
C THR A 20 -47.57 10.85 -25.90
N ASN A 21 -47.26 9.57 -26.15
CA ASN A 21 -47.17 9.02 -27.50
C ASN A 21 -48.21 7.95 -27.84
N MET A 22 -48.94 7.42 -26.85
CA MET A 22 -50.03 6.47 -27.06
C MET A 22 -51.33 7.12 -26.56
N GLY A 23 -52.17 7.60 -27.49
CA GLY A 23 -53.43 8.27 -27.16
C GLY A 23 -54.39 7.40 -26.32
N PRO A 24 -55.55 7.94 -25.89
CA PRO A 24 -56.39 7.38 -24.82
C PRO A 24 -57.15 6.07 -25.13
N ALA A 25 -56.67 5.26 -26.07
CA ALA A 25 -57.23 3.95 -26.40
C ALA A 25 -56.20 2.83 -26.19
N VAL A 26 -55.78 2.62 -24.94
CA VAL A 26 -55.25 1.33 -24.48
C VAL A 26 -55.84 1.07 -23.11
N ASP A 27 -57.07 0.58 -23.11
CA ASP A 27 -57.70 0.02 -21.92
C ASP A 27 -57.15 -1.40 -21.72
N LYS A 28 -56.74 -1.70 -20.49
CA LYS A 28 -56.47 -3.02 -19.88
C LYS A 28 -55.58 -4.02 -20.66
N GLY A 29 -54.34 -4.20 -20.18
CA GLY A 29 -53.69 -5.53 -20.20
C GLY A 29 -52.39 -5.73 -21.00
N GLY A 30 -51.73 -4.70 -21.53
CA GLY A 30 -50.55 -4.88 -22.40
C GLY A 30 -49.34 -4.02 -22.06
N CYS A 31 -48.65 -4.28 -20.95
CA CYS A 31 -47.30 -3.75 -20.70
C CYS A 31 -46.55 -4.61 -19.68
N LEU A 32 -46.20 -5.84 -20.07
CA LEU A 32 -45.25 -6.68 -19.34
C LEU A 32 -44.43 -7.46 -20.37
N LEU A 33 -43.25 -6.95 -20.70
CA LEU A 33 -42.18 -7.74 -21.30
C LEU A 33 -41.10 -7.84 -20.22
N ALA A 34 -41.08 -8.99 -19.55
CA ALA A 34 -40.00 -9.39 -18.66
C ALA A 34 -38.81 -9.86 -19.52
N ILE A 35 -37.63 -9.28 -19.34
CA ILE A 35 -36.37 -9.78 -19.90
C ILE A 35 -35.60 -10.48 -18.77
N PRO A 36 -35.19 -11.75 -18.91
CA PRO A 36 -34.44 -12.46 -17.87
C PRO A 36 -33.04 -11.87 -17.75
N THR A 37 -32.65 -11.51 -16.52
CA THR A 37 -31.51 -10.61 -16.23
C THR A 37 -30.22 -11.31 -15.79
N GLU A 38 -30.13 -12.64 -15.86
CA GLU A 38 -29.05 -13.32 -15.14
C GLU A 38 -27.75 -13.57 -15.92
N ASN A 39 -27.71 -13.48 -17.26
CA ASN A 39 -26.50 -13.87 -18.02
C ASN A 39 -25.90 -12.84 -19.01
N LEU A 40 -26.33 -11.57 -19.00
CA LEU A 40 -25.90 -10.57 -20.02
C LEU A 40 -25.05 -9.40 -19.48
N LEU A 41 -24.69 -9.39 -18.19
CA LEU A 41 -24.01 -8.26 -17.53
C LEU A 41 -22.47 -8.33 -17.48
N ASN A 42 -21.85 -9.35 -18.10
CA ASN A 42 -20.41 -9.60 -17.93
C ASN A 42 -19.49 -8.85 -18.91
N ASN A 43 -19.99 -7.97 -19.78
CA ASN A 43 -19.14 -7.22 -20.70
C ASN A 43 -19.71 -5.82 -21.05
N PRO A 44 -19.01 -4.71 -20.74
CA PRO A 44 -19.51 -3.34 -20.91
C PRO A 44 -19.78 -2.97 -22.38
N LYS A 45 -19.18 -3.66 -23.36
CA LYS A 45 -19.50 -3.47 -24.78
C LYS A 45 -20.93 -3.93 -25.12
N HIS A 46 -21.52 -4.85 -24.37
CA HIS A 46 -22.86 -5.37 -24.63
C HIS A 46 -23.98 -4.46 -24.10
N ILE A 47 -23.73 -3.67 -23.05
CA ILE A 47 -24.74 -2.75 -22.48
C ILE A 47 -25.05 -1.61 -23.45
N ALA A 48 -24.02 -1.05 -24.09
CA ALA A 48 -24.20 -0.04 -25.13
C ALA A 48 -24.96 -0.59 -26.35
N VAL A 49 -24.66 -1.83 -26.75
CA VAL A 49 -25.33 -2.51 -27.87
C VAL A 49 -26.79 -2.83 -27.55
N ILE A 50 -27.12 -3.24 -26.33
CA ILE A 50 -28.50 -3.53 -25.91
C ILE A 50 -29.36 -2.26 -25.89
N ILE A 51 -28.81 -1.14 -25.42
CA ILE A 51 -29.53 0.15 -25.42
C ILE A 51 -29.75 0.64 -26.86
N VAL A 52 -28.77 0.47 -27.75
CA VAL A 52 -28.91 0.78 -29.17
C VAL A 52 -29.92 -0.13 -29.87
N LEU A 53 -29.95 -1.43 -29.55
CA LEU A 53 -30.91 -2.40 -30.11
C LEU A 53 -32.35 -2.13 -29.64
N ILE A 54 -32.56 -1.75 -28.38
CA ILE A 54 -33.88 -1.34 -27.86
C ILE A 54 -34.39 -0.10 -28.59
N VAL A 55 -33.51 0.83 -28.95
CA VAL A 55 -33.86 2.04 -29.73
C VAL A 55 -34.14 1.71 -31.20
N ILE A 56 -33.48 0.70 -31.79
CA ILE A 56 -33.72 0.27 -33.18
C ILE A 56 -35.03 -0.54 -33.31
N SER A 57 -35.39 -1.37 -32.32
CA SER A 57 -36.63 -2.16 -32.35
C SER A 57 -37.92 -1.32 -32.35
N ILE A 58 -37.86 -0.05 -31.94
CA ILE A 58 -38.99 0.90 -32.02
C ILE A 58 -39.28 1.32 -33.48
N LYS A 59 -38.40 1.00 -34.44
CA LYS A 59 -38.45 1.50 -35.81
C LYS A 59 -39.07 0.56 -36.86
N MET A 60 -39.56 -0.63 -36.51
CA MET A 60 -40.18 -1.55 -37.49
C MET A 60 -41.53 -2.12 -37.04
N GLY A 61 -42.61 -1.41 -37.37
CA GLY A 61 -43.98 -1.95 -37.49
C GLY A 61 -44.53 -1.60 -38.88
N PRO A 62 -45.13 -2.54 -39.65
CA PRO A 62 -45.46 -2.30 -41.05
C PRO A 62 -46.76 -1.49 -41.24
N PRO A 63 -46.93 -0.78 -42.38
CA PRO A 63 -48.12 0.02 -42.65
C PRO A 63 -49.30 -0.84 -43.14
N CYS A 64 -50.47 -0.66 -42.53
CA CYS A 64 -51.71 -1.33 -42.89
C CYS A 64 -52.34 -0.67 -44.14
N LYS A 65 -52.39 -1.39 -45.27
CA LYS A 65 -53.07 -0.98 -46.51
C LYS A 65 -54.60 -1.17 -46.35
N LYS A 66 -55.42 -0.17 -46.69
CA LYS A 66 -56.85 -0.34 -46.98
C LYS A 66 -57.12 -0.20 -48.48
N ALA A 67 -57.92 -1.13 -48.99
CA ALA A 67 -58.29 -1.33 -50.39
C ALA A 67 -59.33 -0.32 -50.91
N TYR A 68 -59.33 -0.14 -52.22
CA TYR A 68 -60.23 0.70 -53.00
C TYR A 68 -61.54 -0.03 -53.31
N SER A 69 -62.70 0.63 -53.18
CA SER A 69 -63.81 0.45 -54.13
C SER A 69 -64.70 1.71 -54.22
N ARG A 70 -64.89 2.14 -55.48
CA ARG A 70 -65.87 3.06 -56.08
C ARG A 70 -67.20 3.23 -55.30
N THR A 71 -67.89 4.38 -55.29
CA THR A 71 -68.34 5.20 -56.43
C THR A 71 -68.90 6.56 -55.98
N ARG A 72 -68.67 7.58 -56.84
CA ARG A 72 -69.52 8.74 -57.22
C ARG A 72 -70.22 9.59 -56.14
N GLY A 73 -69.92 10.89 -56.20
CA GLY A 73 -70.98 11.90 -56.40
C GLY A 73 -70.93 13.16 -55.53
N SER A 74 -70.62 14.27 -56.18
CA SER A 74 -71.04 15.65 -55.88
C SER A 74 -70.11 16.57 -55.07
N TYR A 75 -70.00 17.77 -55.64
CA TYR A 75 -69.28 18.98 -55.27
C TYR A 75 -69.54 19.48 -53.84
N LYS A 76 -68.50 19.99 -53.18
CA LYS A 76 -68.47 21.36 -52.64
C LYS A 76 -67.05 21.78 -52.24
N ARG A 77 -66.67 22.97 -52.73
CA ARG A 77 -65.47 23.75 -52.39
C ARG A 77 -65.47 24.08 -50.90
N LEU A 78 -64.32 24.05 -50.21
CA LEU A 78 -63.94 24.98 -49.12
C LEU A 78 -62.49 24.74 -48.62
N GLN A 79 -61.72 25.83 -48.68
CA GLN A 79 -60.69 26.29 -47.75
C GLN A 79 -59.37 25.54 -47.58
N GLY A 80 -58.31 26.37 -47.49
CA GLY A 80 -56.90 26.02 -47.61
C GLY A 80 -56.36 25.11 -46.52
N SER A 81 -55.44 24.24 -46.93
CA SER A 81 -54.67 23.39 -46.02
C SER A 81 -53.60 24.23 -45.31
N GLN A 82 -53.80 24.51 -44.02
CA GLN A 82 -52.67 24.75 -43.13
C GLN A 82 -51.81 23.49 -43.12
N SER A 83 -50.55 23.61 -43.57
CA SER A 83 -49.57 22.54 -43.39
C SER A 83 -49.30 22.38 -41.90
N SER A 84 -49.67 21.22 -41.37
CA SER A 84 -49.36 20.81 -40.01
C SER A 84 -47.84 20.84 -39.80
N THR A 85 -47.34 21.79 -39.00
CA THR A 85 -45.92 21.86 -38.55
C THR A 85 -45.61 20.88 -37.42
N TRP A 86 -46.61 20.09 -37.02
CA TRP A 86 -46.56 19.12 -35.95
C TRP A 86 -45.49 18.02 -36.13
N PRO A 87 -45.30 17.40 -37.31
CA PRO A 87 -44.29 16.35 -37.47
C PRO A 87 -42.86 16.89 -37.38
N VAL A 88 -42.59 18.11 -37.89
CA VAL A 88 -41.26 18.74 -37.81
C VAL A 88 -40.92 19.13 -36.38
N ARG A 89 -41.87 19.70 -35.64
CA ARG A 89 -41.70 20.03 -34.21
C ARG A 89 -41.56 18.78 -33.34
N ALA A 90 -42.28 17.70 -33.66
CA ALA A 90 -42.15 16.43 -32.97
C ALA A 90 -40.78 15.78 -33.22
N ILE A 91 -40.31 15.76 -34.48
CA ILE A 91 -38.97 15.25 -34.83
C ILE A 91 -37.88 16.07 -34.14
N LEU A 92 -37.92 17.41 -34.19
CA LEU A 92 -36.94 18.27 -33.50
C LEU A 92 -36.90 18.03 -31.98
N ARG A 93 -38.06 17.89 -31.33
CA ARG A 93 -38.13 17.56 -29.90
C ARG A 93 -37.52 16.18 -29.62
N VAL A 94 -37.87 15.16 -30.40
CA VAL A 94 -37.31 13.81 -30.24
C VAL A 94 -35.79 13.81 -30.45
N THR A 95 -35.27 14.53 -31.45
CA THR A 95 -33.82 14.65 -31.69
C THR A 95 -33.11 15.39 -30.56
N LEU A 96 -33.70 16.46 -30.02
CA LEU A 96 -33.17 17.19 -28.85
C LEU A 96 -33.19 16.33 -27.58
N PHE A 97 -34.24 15.55 -27.36
CA PHE A 97 -34.32 14.62 -26.23
C PHE A 97 -33.31 13.47 -26.37
N LEU A 98 -33.11 12.93 -27.59
CA LEU A 98 -32.10 11.92 -27.85
C LEU A 98 -30.68 12.47 -27.70
N SER A 99 -30.39 13.67 -28.20
CA SER A 99 -29.06 14.28 -28.05
C SER A 99 -28.76 14.64 -26.59
N ALA A 100 -29.73 15.17 -25.84
CA ALA A 100 -29.59 15.39 -24.41
C ALA A 100 -29.40 14.08 -23.64
N GLY A 101 -30.11 13.01 -24.02
CA GLY A 101 -29.95 11.68 -23.45
C GLY A 101 -28.56 11.10 -23.70
N ILE A 102 -28.04 11.20 -24.93
CA ILE A 102 -26.69 10.75 -25.29
C ILE A 102 -25.62 11.57 -24.55
N ALA A 103 -25.76 12.89 -24.48
CA ALA A 103 -24.83 13.76 -23.74
C ALA A 103 -24.82 13.44 -22.23
N LEU A 104 -25.99 13.14 -21.65
CA LEU A 104 -26.08 12.69 -20.26
C LEU A 104 -25.37 11.35 -20.06
N VAL A 105 -25.58 10.37 -20.93
CA VAL A 105 -24.90 9.06 -20.85
C VAL A 105 -23.38 9.21 -20.99
N LEU A 106 -22.92 10.01 -21.94
CA LEU A 106 -21.49 10.27 -22.15
C LEU A 106 -20.87 10.99 -20.95
N SER A 107 -21.53 12.00 -20.39
CA SER A 107 -21.03 12.72 -19.21
C SER A 107 -20.98 11.83 -17.97
N VAL A 108 -21.98 10.97 -17.75
CA VAL A 108 -21.95 9.98 -16.67
C VAL A 108 -20.83 8.98 -16.88
N PHE A 109 -20.65 8.48 -18.10
CA PHE A 109 -19.57 7.55 -18.44
C PHE A 109 -18.20 8.18 -18.21
N GLN A 110 -18.00 9.43 -18.65
CA GLN A 110 -16.77 10.18 -18.46
C GLN A 110 -16.51 10.47 -16.97
N SER A 111 -17.54 10.80 -16.20
CA SER A 111 -17.43 10.98 -14.75
C SER A 111 -17.08 9.69 -14.01
N ILE A 112 -17.56 8.54 -14.48
CA ILE A 112 -17.20 7.22 -13.90
C ILE A 112 -15.75 6.89 -14.24
N GLN A 113 -15.31 7.15 -15.47
CA GLN A 113 -13.92 6.93 -15.89
C GLN A 113 -12.93 7.86 -15.17
N ASP A 114 -13.31 9.10 -14.91
CA ASP A 114 -12.49 10.05 -14.17
C ASP A 114 -12.52 9.81 -12.65
N SER A 115 -13.51 9.08 -12.14
CA SER A 115 -13.55 8.72 -10.73
C SER A 115 -12.47 7.66 -10.42
N PRO A 116 -11.58 7.91 -9.47
CA PRO A 116 -10.54 6.95 -9.09
C PRO A 116 -11.15 5.63 -8.61
N TYR A 117 -12.28 5.69 -7.92
CA TYR A 117 -12.99 4.52 -7.40
C TYR A 117 -13.83 3.77 -8.45
N GLY A 118 -14.06 4.35 -9.64
CA GLY A 118 -14.85 3.77 -10.72
C GLY A 118 -16.07 2.97 -10.23
N LEU A 119 -16.11 1.68 -10.60
CA LEU A 119 -17.11 0.71 -10.14
C LEU A 119 -16.63 -0.17 -8.96
N HIS A 120 -15.43 0.04 -8.40
CA HIS A 120 -14.86 -0.79 -7.33
C HIS A 120 -15.77 -0.90 -6.11
N ARG A 121 -16.48 0.20 -5.78
CA ARG A 121 -17.46 0.23 -4.68
C ARG A 121 -18.59 -0.81 -4.80
N TYR A 122 -18.79 -1.38 -5.99
CA TYR A 122 -19.78 -2.40 -6.29
C TYR A 122 -19.17 -3.79 -6.57
N ARG A 123 -17.87 -3.87 -6.89
CA ARG A 123 -17.17 -5.12 -7.26
C ARG A 123 -16.87 -6.04 -6.07
N TRP A 124 -16.63 -5.48 -4.88
CA TRP A 124 -16.22 -6.28 -3.72
C TRP A 124 -17.28 -7.29 -3.24
N ARG A 125 -18.58 -7.01 -3.44
CA ARG A 125 -19.67 -7.94 -3.06
C ARG A 125 -19.66 -9.25 -3.85
N ALA A 126 -18.99 -9.26 -4.99
CA ALA A 126 -18.82 -10.44 -5.84
C ALA A 126 -17.36 -10.94 -5.87
N SER A 127 -16.48 -10.36 -5.03
CA SER A 127 -15.06 -10.69 -5.06
C SER A 127 -14.76 -11.92 -4.22
N ASP A 128 -14.03 -12.84 -4.83
CA ASP A 128 -13.49 -14.03 -4.18
C ASP A 128 -12.08 -13.71 -3.65
N TRP A 129 -12.01 -13.40 -2.35
CA TRP A 129 -10.75 -13.05 -1.69
C TRP A 129 -9.82 -14.25 -1.53
N ASP A 130 -10.37 -15.46 -1.39
CA ASP A 130 -9.57 -16.68 -1.33
C ASP A 130 -8.90 -16.93 -2.68
N HIS A 131 -9.61 -16.75 -3.80
CA HIS A 131 -9.01 -16.82 -5.12
C HIS A 131 -7.87 -15.81 -5.31
N ARG A 132 -8.07 -14.56 -4.91
CA ARG A 132 -7.04 -13.51 -4.99
C ARG A 132 -5.83 -13.85 -4.10
N ARG A 133 -6.05 -14.39 -2.90
CA ARG A 133 -4.99 -14.88 -2.02
C ARG A 133 -4.17 -15.99 -2.68
N GLU A 134 -4.83 -16.98 -3.30
CA GLU A 134 -4.14 -18.06 -3.99
C GLU A 134 -3.33 -17.56 -5.20
N LYS A 135 -3.82 -16.53 -5.92
CA LYS A 135 -3.04 -15.89 -7.00
C LYS A 135 -1.74 -15.26 -6.50
N VAL A 136 -1.75 -14.63 -5.33
CA VAL A 136 -0.52 -14.10 -4.70
C VAL A 136 0.43 -15.24 -4.33
N LYS A 137 -0.09 -16.35 -3.79
CA LYS A 137 0.71 -17.55 -3.50
C LYS A 137 1.30 -18.18 -4.78
N GLU A 138 0.57 -18.20 -5.88
CA GLU A 138 1.08 -18.64 -7.19
C GLU A 138 2.25 -17.76 -7.65
N ALA A 139 2.15 -16.43 -7.50
CA ALA A 139 3.24 -15.50 -7.81
C ALA A 139 4.49 -15.74 -6.95
N PHE A 140 4.31 -16.02 -5.65
CA PHE A 140 5.40 -16.43 -4.76
C PHE A 140 6.07 -17.72 -5.25
N VAL A 141 5.27 -18.75 -5.53
CA VAL A 141 5.78 -20.05 -6.00
C VAL A 141 6.50 -19.89 -7.34
N GLY A 142 5.99 -19.09 -8.26
CA GLY A 142 6.64 -18.79 -9.53
C GLY A 142 7.99 -18.08 -9.35
N SER A 143 8.03 -17.07 -8.48
CA SER A 143 9.25 -16.33 -8.12
C SER A 143 10.30 -17.25 -7.49
N TRP A 144 9.91 -18.02 -6.48
CA TRP A 144 10.78 -18.96 -5.77
C TRP A 144 11.27 -20.10 -6.67
N THR A 145 10.42 -20.60 -7.56
CA THR A 145 10.81 -21.63 -8.54
C THR A 145 11.87 -21.10 -9.52
N ALA A 146 11.74 -19.85 -9.99
CA ALA A 146 12.76 -19.23 -10.81
C ALA A 146 14.07 -19.03 -10.03
N TYR A 147 14.01 -18.51 -8.80
CA TYR A 147 15.16 -18.35 -7.93
C TYR A 147 15.90 -19.67 -7.68
N THR A 148 15.19 -20.70 -7.25
CA THR A 148 15.77 -22.03 -6.97
C THR A 148 16.38 -22.68 -8.22
N LYS A 149 15.82 -22.43 -9.40
CA LYS A 149 16.33 -22.96 -10.67
C LYS A 149 17.63 -22.29 -11.12
N TYR A 150 17.80 -21.00 -10.89
CA TYR A 150 18.88 -20.22 -11.51
C TYR A 150 19.90 -19.62 -10.53
N ALA A 151 19.54 -19.45 -9.26
CA ALA A 151 20.31 -18.70 -8.28
C ALA A 151 20.22 -19.29 -6.86
N TRP A 152 19.96 -20.60 -6.71
CA TRP A 152 19.84 -21.24 -5.39
C TRP A 152 21.05 -20.97 -4.49
N GLY A 153 20.81 -20.39 -3.32
CA GLY A 153 21.84 -20.05 -2.34
C GLY A 153 22.61 -18.76 -2.64
N GLN A 154 22.27 -18.05 -3.70
CA GLN A 154 22.81 -16.73 -4.01
C GLN A 154 22.01 -15.64 -3.29
N ASP A 155 22.69 -14.58 -2.90
CA ASP A 155 22.09 -13.40 -2.25
C ASP A 155 21.27 -12.54 -3.22
N GLN A 156 21.69 -12.46 -4.48
CA GLN A 156 21.04 -11.68 -5.53
C GLN A 156 20.54 -12.60 -6.65
N PHE A 157 19.40 -12.23 -7.24
CA PHE A 157 18.80 -12.97 -8.34
C PHE A 157 18.43 -12.04 -9.50
N HIS A 158 18.85 -12.43 -10.70
CA HIS A 158 18.65 -11.73 -11.96
C HIS A 158 17.75 -12.56 -12.89
N PRO A 159 16.42 -12.35 -12.89
CA PRO A 159 15.45 -13.21 -13.58
C PRO A 159 15.57 -13.23 -15.11
N ILE A 160 16.06 -12.15 -15.72
CA ILE A 160 16.22 -12.01 -17.17
C ILE A 160 17.48 -12.73 -17.62
N SER A 161 18.62 -12.42 -17.01
CA SER A 161 19.89 -13.10 -17.32
C SER A 161 19.94 -14.54 -16.78
N LYS A 162 18.99 -14.92 -15.90
CA LYS A 162 18.90 -16.25 -15.28
C LYS A 162 20.18 -16.60 -14.52
N SER A 163 20.65 -15.63 -13.72
CA SER A 163 21.89 -15.72 -12.97
C SER A 163 21.69 -15.23 -11.53
N GLY A 164 22.69 -15.47 -10.68
CA GLY A 164 22.73 -14.91 -9.33
C GLY A 164 24.17 -14.60 -8.92
N SER A 165 24.30 -13.78 -7.89
CA SER A 165 25.58 -13.33 -7.32
C SER A 165 25.52 -13.31 -5.81
N GLN A 166 26.69 -13.44 -5.18
CA GLN A 166 26.83 -13.26 -3.74
C GLN A 166 27.21 -11.82 -3.40
N MET A 167 26.74 -11.37 -2.23
CA MET A 167 27.20 -10.12 -1.62
C MET A 167 28.36 -10.36 -0.63
N SER A 168 28.62 -11.62 -0.28
CA SER A 168 29.70 -12.05 0.60
C SER A 168 30.38 -13.31 0.07
N PRO A 169 31.61 -13.67 0.50
CA PRO A 169 32.35 -14.81 -0.05
C PRO A 169 31.58 -16.14 -0.09
N GLU A 170 30.82 -16.48 0.95
CA GLU A 170 30.03 -17.71 1.06
C GLU A 170 28.51 -17.47 0.95
N GLY A 171 28.09 -16.22 0.69
CA GLY A 171 26.70 -15.80 0.71
C GLY A 171 26.14 -15.59 2.13
N LEU A 172 25.18 -14.68 2.24
CA LEU A 172 24.45 -14.39 3.48
C LEU A 172 23.11 -15.13 3.56
N GLY A 173 22.68 -15.74 2.45
CA GLY A 173 21.37 -16.36 2.32
C GLY A 173 20.26 -15.34 2.17
N TRP A 174 20.56 -14.19 1.55
CA TRP A 174 19.72 -12.99 1.55
C TRP A 174 18.27 -13.28 1.14
N ILE A 175 18.06 -13.94 0.00
CA ILE A 175 16.71 -14.31 -0.45
C ILE A 175 16.12 -15.47 0.36
N ILE A 176 16.94 -16.44 0.78
CA ILE A 176 16.47 -17.65 1.45
C ILE A 176 15.91 -17.35 2.84
N VAL A 177 16.68 -16.62 3.66
CA VAL A 177 16.33 -16.31 5.05
C VAL A 177 15.12 -15.38 5.09
N ASP A 178 15.12 -14.38 4.22
CA ASP A 178 14.07 -13.37 4.12
C ASP A 178 12.72 -13.96 3.66
N SER A 179 12.75 -15.10 2.97
CA SER A 179 11.53 -15.78 2.48
C SER A 179 10.95 -16.85 3.44
N LEU A 180 11.63 -17.15 4.56
CA LEU A 180 11.27 -18.29 5.43
C LEU A 180 9.86 -18.20 5.97
N ASP A 181 9.53 -17.06 6.56
CA ASP A 181 8.24 -16.86 7.22
C ASP A 181 7.10 -16.71 6.21
N THR A 182 7.32 -16.13 5.03
CA THR A 182 6.35 -16.15 3.94
C THR A 182 6.03 -17.59 3.52
N MET A 183 7.05 -18.44 3.37
CA MET A 183 6.84 -19.86 3.09
C MET A 183 6.03 -20.55 4.19
N MET A 184 6.27 -20.20 5.46
CA MET A 184 5.49 -20.74 6.58
C MET A 184 4.02 -20.30 6.52
N ILE A 185 3.78 -18.99 6.37
CA ILE A 185 2.44 -18.38 6.31
C ILE A 185 1.63 -18.94 5.13
N MET A 186 2.27 -19.18 3.99
CA MET A 186 1.63 -19.74 2.79
C MET A 186 1.54 -21.27 2.80
N ASN A 187 2.00 -21.94 3.86
CA ASN A 187 2.05 -23.41 4.00
C ASN A 187 2.80 -24.10 2.84
N LEU A 188 4.01 -23.62 2.53
CA LEU A 188 4.91 -24.14 1.49
C LEU A 188 5.96 -25.09 2.08
N THR A 189 5.50 -26.19 2.69
CA THR A 189 6.34 -27.08 3.52
C THR A 189 7.51 -27.71 2.78
N SER A 190 7.35 -28.06 1.50
CA SER A 190 8.43 -28.64 0.69
C SER A 190 9.56 -27.64 0.44
N GLN A 191 9.22 -26.43 0.00
CA GLN A 191 10.17 -25.34 -0.24
C GLN A 191 10.87 -24.93 1.06
N LEU A 192 10.10 -24.85 2.15
CA LEU A 192 10.62 -24.55 3.48
C LEU A 192 11.62 -25.61 3.96
N ALA A 193 11.35 -26.91 3.72
CA ALA A 193 12.25 -27.99 4.11
C ALA A 193 13.61 -27.89 3.39
N ASP A 194 13.61 -27.51 2.11
CA ASP A 194 14.83 -27.29 1.33
C ASP A 194 15.61 -26.07 1.82
N ALA A 195 14.92 -24.95 2.08
CA ALA A 195 15.52 -23.74 2.65
C ALA A 195 16.13 -24.02 4.04
N ARG A 196 15.40 -24.69 4.92
CA ARG A 196 15.87 -25.10 6.24
C ARG A 196 17.11 -25.99 6.15
N LYS A 197 17.15 -26.92 5.20
CA LYS A 197 18.31 -27.79 4.96
C LYS A 197 19.53 -26.99 4.48
N TRP A 198 19.32 -25.98 3.63
CA TRP A 198 20.39 -25.07 3.20
C TRP A 198 20.93 -24.26 4.38
N ILE A 199 20.05 -23.67 5.21
CA ILE A 199 20.45 -22.91 6.42
C ILE A 199 21.29 -23.77 7.37
N GLN A 200 20.89 -25.02 7.61
CA GLN A 200 21.65 -25.91 8.48
C GLN A 200 23.05 -26.22 7.94
N ARG A 201 23.18 -26.38 6.61
CA ARG A 201 24.38 -26.96 5.99
C ARG A 201 25.34 -25.95 5.38
N LYS A 202 24.86 -24.76 5.01
CA LYS A 202 25.56 -23.80 4.16
C LYS A 202 25.67 -22.42 4.79
N LEU A 203 24.63 -21.93 5.45
CA LEU A 203 24.66 -20.60 6.05
C LEU A 203 25.74 -20.52 7.13
N THR A 204 26.69 -19.61 6.95
CA THR A 204 27.70 -19.25 7.96
C THR A 204 27.85 -17.74 7.99
N TYR A 205 27.89 -17.16 9.18
CA TYR A 205 28.25 -15.75 9.35
C TYR A 205 29.70 -15.58 9.78
N ASP A 206 30.49 -16.65 9.81
CA ASP A 206 31.93 -16.57 10.07
C ASP A 206 32.71 -16.31 8.78
N GLN A 207 32.66 -15.07 8.30
CA GLN A 207 33.20 -14.67 7.00
C GLN A 207 33.98 -13.36 7.09
N ASP A 208 35.06 -13.28 6.30
CA ASP A 208 35.90 -12.08 6.17
C ASP A 208 35.26 -11.05 5.26
N GLN A 209 34.20 -10.41 5.73
CA GLN A 209 33.40 -9.46 4.98
C GLN A 209 32.71 -8.48 5.93
N ASP A 210 32.67 -7.20 5.57
CA ASP A 210 31.81 -6.23 6.22
C ASP A 210 30.40 -6.26 5.62
N VAL A 211 29.39 -6.09 6.49
CA VAL A 211 27.98 -6.03 6.11
C VAL A 211 27.32 -4.81 6.76
N ASN A 212 26.26 -4.29 6.16
CA ASN A 212 25.48 -3.23 6.76
C ASN A 212 24.74 -3.76 8.01
N THR A 213 24.89 -3.06 9.14
CA THR A 213 24.34 -3.48 10.44
C THR A 213 22.81 -3.52 10.40
N PHE A 214 22.18 -2.53 9.79
CA PHE A 214 20.73 -2.40 9.69
C PHE A 214 20.13 -3.48 8.79
N GLU A 215 20.56 -3.58 7.54
CA GLU A 215 20.03 -4.54 6.58
C GLU A 215 20.18 -5.99 7.07
N THR A 216 21.33 -6.30 7.67
CA THR A 216 21.56 -7.64 8.23
C THR A 216 20.67 -7.91 9.46
N THR A 217 20.36 -6.89 10.25
CA THR A 217 19.46 -7.02 11.41
C THR A 217 18.03 -7.24 10.96
N ILE A 218 17.49 -6.34 10.13
CA ILE A 218 16.06 -6.37 9.79
C ILE A 218 15.71 -7.58 8.93
N ARG A 219 16.59 -8.03 8.03
CA ARG A 219 16.32 -9.17 7.13
C ARG A 219 16.79 -10.49 7.73
N MET A 220 18.07 -10.58 8.06
CA MET A 220 18.67 -11.88 8.40
C MET A 220 18.33 -12.28 9.84
N LEU A 221 18.61 -11.40 10.80
CA LEU A 221 18.22 -11.66 12.19
C LEU A 221 16.69 -11.69 12.32
N GLY A 222 15.99 -10.75 11.67
CA GLY A 222 14.53 -10.70 11.65
C GLY A 222 13.89 -11.96 11.08
N GLY A 223 14.31 -12.42 9.90
CA GLY A 223 13.78 -13.61 9.25
C GLY A 223 14.01 -14.89 10.05
N LEU A 224 15.20 -15.05 10.66
CA LEU A 224 15.49 -16.18 11.54
C LEU A 224 14.63 -16.17 12.82
N LEU A 225 14.45 -15.01 13.44
CA LEU A 225 13.62 -14.87 14.64
C LEU A 225 12.13 -15.11 14.33
N SER A 226 11.64 -14.63 13.19
CA SER A 226 10.26 -14.87 12.73
C SER A 226 10.03 -16.33 12.38
N ALA A 227 10.96 -16.96 11.66
CA ALA A 227 10.91 -18.41 11.41
C ALA A 227 10.89 -19.23 12.70
N HIS A 228 11.65 -18.84 13.72
CA HIS A 228 11.60 -19.47 15.04
C HIS A 228 10.24 -19.30 15.72
N TYR A 229 9.68 -18.08 15.70
CA TYR A 229 8.37 -17.78 16.27
C TYR A 229 7.27 -18.60 15.59
N LEU A 230 7.20 -18.57 14.26
CA LEU A 230 6.17 -19.25 13.49
C LEU A 230 6.28 -20.77 13.56
N ALA A 231 7.47 -21.33 13.75
CA ALA A 231 7.61 -22.77 14.02
C ALA A 231 6.93 -23.22 15.32
N ASP A 232 6.75 -22.32 16.29
CA ASP A 232 5.94 -22.59 17.49
C ASP A 232 4.44 -22.36 17.24
N GLN A 233 4.08 -21.30 16.50
CA GLN A 233 2.67 -20.96 16.22
C GLN A 233 2.02 -21.87 15.17
N MET A 234 2.80 -22.46 14.26
CA MET A 234 2.35 -23.27 13.13
C MET A 234 3.06 -24.65 13.13
N PRO A 235 2.79 -25.51 14.12
CA PRO A 235 3.51 -26.78 14.32
C PRO A 235 3.34 -27.80 13.20
N ASP A 236 2.28 -27.66 12.38
CA ASP A 236 2.05 -28.50 11.20
C ASP A 236 2.94 -28.10 10.01
N VAL A 237 3.51 -26.90 10.04
CA VAL A 237 4.33 -26.33 8.96
C VAL A 237 5.82 -26.47 9.25
N ALA A 238 6.23 -26.21 10.50
CA ALA A 238 7.60 -26.35 10.96
C ALA A 238 7.65 -26.90 12.39
N SER A 239 8.70 -27.67 12.70
CA SER A 239 8.84 -28.27 14.02
C SER A 239 9.36 -27.26 15.03
N ARG A 240 8.59 -27.00 16.10
CA ARG A 240 9.06 -26.23 17.28
C ARG A 240 10.30 -26.78 17.98
N ARG A 241 10.69 -28.04 17.70
CA ARG A 241 11.92 -28.65 18.23
C ARG A 241 13.14 -28.36 17.35
N ASP A 242 12.96 -27.65 16.25
CA ASP A 242 14.05 -27.27 15.36
C ASP A 242 14.69 -25.95 15.82
N PHE A 243 15.86 -26.09 16.45
CA PHE A 243 16.60 -24.94 16.99
C PHE A 243 17.50 -24.26 15.96
N VAL A 244 17.49 -24.70 14.69
CA VAL A 244 18.39 -24.14 13.66
C VAL A 244 18.20 -22.64 13.48
N TYR A 245 16.95 -22.16 13.43
CA TYR A 245 16.69 -20.72 13.24
C TYR A 245 17.21 -19.89 14.41
N LEU A 246 16.87 -20.27 15.65
CA LEU A 246 17.32 -19.57 16.84
C LEU A 246 18.85 -19.64 17.02
N SER A 247 19.46 -20.79 16.75
CA SER A 247 20.92 -20.95 16.85
C SER A 247 21.65 -20.05 15.87
N LYS A 248 21.13 -19.88 14.65
CA LYS A 248 21.71 -18.97 13.65
C LYS A 248 21.46 -17.51 14.00
N ALA A 249 20.29 -17.19 14.56
CA ALA A 249 19.98 -15.85 15.05
C ALA A 249 20.93 -15.41 16.17
N VAL A 250 21.22 -16.30 17.15
CA VAL A 250 22.16 -16.01 18.24
C VAL A 250 23.58 -15.79 17.72
N ASP A 251 24.10 -16.68 16.85
CA ASP A 251 25.44 -16.51 16.25
C ASP A 251 25.56 -15.18 15.49
N LEU A 252 24.54 -14.82 14.70
CA LEU A 252 24.53 -13.55 13.99
C LEU A 252 24.49 -12.35 14.96
N ALA A 253 23.58 -12.34 15.93
CA ALA A 253 23.43 -11.24 16.86
C ALA A 253 24.69 -11.01 17.71
N ASP A 254 25.38 -12.09 18.12
CA ASP A 254 26.66 -12.01 18.83
C ASP A 254 27.77 -11.33 18.01
N ARG A 255 27.70 -11.40 16.68
CA ARG A 255 28.60 -10.66 15.78
C ARG A 255 28.18 -9.21 15.65
N LEU A 256 26.87 -8.96 15.50
CA LEU A 256 26.28 -7.63 15.37
C LEU A 256 26.51 -6.76 16.62
N LEU A 257 26.68 -7.35 17.81
CA LEU A 257 26.97 -6.61 19.05
C LEU A 257 28.17 -5.66 18.94
N GLY A 258 29.17 -6.01 18.11
CA GLY A 258 30.34 -5.17 17.86
C GLY A 258 30.03 -3.83 17.19
N ALA A 259 28.87 -3.70 16.53
CA ALA A 259 28.45 -2.44 15.94
C ALA A 259 28.15 -1.39 17.03
N TYR A 260 27.73 -1.82 18.22
CA TYR A 260 27.36 -0.96 19.34
C TYR A 260 28.55 -0.59 20.25
N GLU A 261 29.78 -0.75 19.79
CA GLU A 261 31.01 -0.45 20.53
C GLU A 261 31.55 0.97 20.29
N SER A 262 30.75 1.85 19.68
CA SER A 262 31.06 3.28 19.64
C SER A 262 31.02 3.90 21.04
N GLU A 263 31.64 5.08 21.20
CA GLU A 263 31.71 5.79 22.49
C GLU A 263 30.31 6.08 23.10
N THR A 264 29.29 6.25 22.26
CA THR A 264 27.92 6.54 22.74
C THR A 264 27.02 5.31 22.81
N GLY A 265 27.38 4.22 22.13
CA GLY A 265 26.52 3.07 21.89
C GLY A 265 25.61 3.19 20.66
N ILE A 266 25.64 4.31 19.93
CA ILE A 266 25.03 4.40 18.59
C ILE A 266 25.76 3.42 17.66
N PRO A 267 25.05 2.49 17.01
CA PRO A 267 25.70 1.47 16.21
C PRO A 267 26.40 2.09 15.00
N TYR A 268 27.56 1.54 14.67
CA TYR A 268 28.24 1.80 13.42
C TYR A 268 27.43 1.24 12.23
N ALA A 269 27.53 1.92 11.07
CA ALA A 269 26.79 1.57 9.87
C ALA A 269 27.10 0.17 9.34
N SER A 270 28.30 -0.34 9.59
CA SER A 270 28.71 -1.67 9.15
C SER A 270 29.44 -2.44 10.25
N ILE A 271 29.58 -3.74 10.06
CA ILE A 271 30.27 -4.67 10.94
C ILE A 271 31.04 -5.69 10.11
N ASP A 272 32.30 -5.93 10.45
CA ASP A 272 33.04 -7.07 9.93
C ASP A 272 32.61 -8.35 10.65
N LEU A 273 32.04 -9.30 9.91
CA LEU A 273 31.39 -10.48 10.50
C LEU A 273 32.34 -11.42 11.23
N ARG A 274 33.60 -11.54 10.78
CA ARG A 274 34.60 -12.44 11.39
C ARG A 274 35.26 -11.80 12.61
N THR A 275 35.74 -10.58 12.46
CA THR A 275 36.42 -9.85 13.54
C THR A 275 35.44 -9.27 14.56
N LYS A 276 34.15 -9.19 14.22
CA LYS A 276 33.06 -8.61 15.04
C LYS A 276 33.32 -7.15 15.39
N ARG A 277 34.02 -6.42 14.52
CA ARG A 277 34.37 -5.01 14.74
C ARG A 277 33.43 -4.11 13.96
N GLY A 278 32.85 -3.13 14.64
CA GLY A 278 32.06 -2.09 13.99
C GLY A 278 32.89 -1.18 13.09
N ILE A 279 32.30 -0.73 11.99
CA ILE A 279 32.91 0.09 10.96
C ILE A 279 31.99 1.27 10.67
N ARG A 280 32.51 2.48 10.85
CA ARG A 280 31.81 3.73 10.51
C ARG A 280 31.33 3.71 9.07
N SER A 281 30.32 4.52 8.77
CA SER A 281 29.88 4.70 7.39
C SER A 281 31.08 5.02 6.49
N HIS A 282 31.15 4.32 5.35
CA HIS A 282 32.11 4.59 4.29
C HIS A 282 31.86 5.95 3.60
N ALA A 283 30.72 6.59 3.91
CA ALA A 283 30.29 7.88 3.41
C ALA A 283 29.93 8.85 4.56
N ASP A 284 29.39 10.02 4.22
CA ASP A 284 28.73 10.95 5.17
C ASP A 284 29.59 11.39 6.37
N GLY A 285 30.92 11.42 6.19
CA GLY A 285 31.86 11.77 7.25
C GLY A 285 31.94 10.73 8.39
N GLY A 286 31.48 9.50 8.15
CA GLY A 286 31.44 8.42 9.13
C GLY A 286 30.20 8.43 10.04
N ALA A 287 29.22 9.28 9.76
CA ALA A 287 27.95 9.30 10.48
C ALA A 287 27.08 8.08 10.14
N SER A 288 26.32 7.59 11.12
CA SER A 288 25.32 6.55 10.91
C SER A 288 24.01 7.19 10.44
N SER A 289 23.30 6.55 9.51
CA SER A 289 21.93 6.93 9.20
C SER A 289 21.06 6.77 10.43
N MET A 290 20.14 7.70 10.66
CA MET A 290 19.29 7.73 11.85
C MET A 290 18.37 6.50 11.91
N ALA A 291 17.67 6.18 10.82
CA ALA A 291 16.86 4.96 10.74
C ALA A 291 17.70 3.68 10.90
N GLU A 292 18.88 3.59 10.27
CA GLU A 292 19.74 2.41 10.41
C GLU A 292 20.18 2.17 11.86
N ALA A 293 20.45 3.24 12.61
CA ALA A 293 20.80 3.14 14.03
C ALA A 293 19.60 2.80 14.93
N ALA A 294 18.41 3.24 14.55
CA ALA A 294 17.21 3.22 15.40
C ALA A 294 16.12 2.24 14.94
N THR A 295 16.48 1.27 14.09
CA THR A 295 15.59 0.21 13.60
C THR A 295 16.24 -1.16 13.78
N LEU A 296 16.66 -1.45 15.01
CA LEU A 296 17.32 -2.70 15.43
C LEU A 296 16.69 -3.30 16.71
N GLN A 297 15.72 -2.57 17.28
CA GLN A 297 15.27 -2.76 18.65
C GLN A 297 14.34 -3.96 18.78
N LEU A 298 13.45 -4.19 17.81
CA LEU A 298 12.48 -5.28 17.88
C LEU A 298 13.18 -6.64 17.87
N GLU A 299 14.19 -6.78 17.01
CA GLU A 299 15.00 -7.98 16.82
C GLU A 299 15.81 -8.27 18.08
N MET A 300 16.57 -7.27 18.55
CA MET A 300 17.45 -7.41 19.70
C MET A 300 16.67 -7.64 21.00
N LYS A 301 15.53 -6.96 21.19
CA LYS A 301 14.67 -7.16 22.37
C LYS A 301 13.97 -8.52 22.35
N TYR A 302 13.50 -8.96 21.18
CA TYR A 302 12.90 -10.29 21.08
C TYR A 302 13.93 -11.39 21.34
N LEU A 303 15.14 -11.26 20.78
CA LEU A 303 16.23 -12.19 21.05
C LEU A 303 16.64 -12.19 22.53
N ALA A 304 16.72 -11.02 23.18
CA ALA A 304 16.96 -10.94 24.63
C ALA A 304 15.89 -11.71 25.41
N ASN A 305 14.62 -11.58 25.03
CA ASN A 305 13.53 -12.29 25.68
C ASN A 305 13.62 -13.81 25.49
N LEU A 306 13.98 -14.29 24.29
CA LEU A 306 14.15 -15.71 24.01
C LEU A 306 15.33 -16.31 24.80
N THR A 307 16.48 -15.65 24.76
CA THR A 307 17.75 -16.17 25.33
C THR A 307 17.89 -15.90 26.83
N GLY A 308 17.21 -14.88 27.36
CA GLY A 308 17.49 -14.35 28.69
C GLY A 308 18.80 -13.56 28.78
N ASN A 309 19.46 -13.25 27.66
CA ASN A 309 20.65 -12.43 27.63
C ASN A 309 20.27 -10.94 27.56
N GLU A 310 20.45 -10.24 28.68
CA GLU A 310 20.09 -8.82 28.84
C GLU A 310 20.91 -7.88 27.95
N VAL A 311 22.10 -8.29 27.47
CA VAL A 311 22.99 -7.42 26.68
C VAL A 311 22.32 -6.90 25.43
N TYR A 312 21.59 -7.74 24.67
CA TYR A 312 20.90 -7.29 23.45
C TYR A 312 19.84 -6.21 23.77
N TRP A 313 19.10 -6.37 24.88
CA TRP A 313 18.10 -5.41 25.32
C TRP A 313 18.73 -4.04 25.64
N ARG A 314 19.79 -4.04 26.45
CA ARG A 314 20.47 -2.80 26.90
C ARG A 314 21.16 -2.07 25.76
N LYS A 315 21.79 -2.80 24.83
CA LYS A 315 22.39 -2.20 23.63
C LYS A 315 21.33 -1.53 22.75
N ALA A 316 20.21 -2.20 22.52
CA ALA A 316 19.13 -1.68 21.70
C ALA A 316 18.49 -0.40 22.27
N GLU A 317 18.17 -0.36 23.57
CA GLU A 317 17.52 0.81 24.18
C GLU A 317 18.49 1.98 24.41
N LYS A 318 19.79 1.71 24.57
CA LYS A 318 20.80 2.77 24.73
C LYS A 318 20.82 3.71 23.53
N VAL A 319 20.62 3.19 22.33
CA VAL A 319 20.48 4.00 21.10
C VAL A 319 19.33 5.00 21.24
N MET A 320 18.16 4.52 21.67
CA MET A 320 16.97 5.36 21.83
C MET A 320 17.19 6.47 22.87
N GLN A 321 17.88 6.14 23.96
CA GLN A 321 18.28 7.13 24.97
C GLN A 321 19.17 8.24 24.38
N VAL A 322 20.22 7.87 23.64
CA VAL A 322 21.15 8.84 23.04
C VAL A 322 20.45 9.76 22.05
N LEU A 323 19.53 9.21 21.23
CA LEU A 323 18.76 10.01 20.28
C LEU A 323 17.79 10.97 20.99
N ASP A 324 17.02 10.51 21.99
CA ASP A 324 16.09 11.37 22.75
C ASP A 324 16.84 12.46 23.55
N ASP A 325 18.05 12.16 24.01
CA ASP A 325 18.91 13.10 24.76
C ASP A 325 19.34 14.34 23.95
N ASN A 326 19.22 14.31 22.62
CA ASN A 326 19.45 15.48 21.76
C ASN A 326 18.31 16.51 21.86
N ARG A 327 17.13 16.13 22.39
CA ARG A 327 15.96 17.02 22.59
C ARG A 327 15.54 17.75 21.31
N MET A 328 15.47 17.01 20.21
CA MET A 328 15.00 17.57 18.95
C MET A 328 13.55 18.05 19.07
N GLU A 329 13.26 19.17 18.40
CA GLU A 329 11.95 19.81 18.44
C GLU A 329 10.86 18.90 17.86
N ASP A 330 9.75 18.79 18.59
CA ASP A 330 8.54 18.04 18.22
C ASP A 330 8.80 16.59 17.74
N GLY A 331 9.83 15.93 18.28
CA GLY A 331 10.15 14.53 18.01
C GLY A 331 10.67 14.25 16.60
N LEU A 332 11.00 15.28 15.81
CA LEU A 332 11.50 15.14 14.45
C LEU A 332 13.03 15.12 14.41
N LEU A 333 13.59 14.01 13.94
CA LEU A 333 15.04 13.78 13.96
C LEU A 333 15.69 13.98 12.58
N PRO A 334 16.87 14.61 12.50
CA PRO A 334 17.68 14.63 11.30
C PRO A 334 18.17 13.23 10.89
N ILE A 335 18.45 13.05 9.60
CA ILE A 335 18.74 11.72 9.02
C ILE A 335 20.14 11.15 9.33
N PHE A 336 21.04 11.89 9.99
CA PHE A 336 22.39 11.41 10.31
C PHE A 336 22.83 11.76 11.73
N VAL A 337 23.42 10.79 12.43
CA VAL A 337 23.96 10.90 13.79
C VAL A 337 25.42 10.44 13.84
N ASP A 338 26.27 11.19 14.53
CA ASP A 338 27.67 10.82 14.77
C ASP A 338 27.74 9.70 15.83
N PRO A 339 28.27 8.50 15.52
CA PRO A 339 28.30 7.40 16.48
C PRO A 339 29.20 7.65 17.70
N GLU A 340 30.23 8.50 17.59
CA GLU A 340 31.14 8.78 18.71
C GLU A 340 30.68 9.93 19.59
N ARG A 341 29.92 10.87 19.02
CA ARG A 341 29.44 12.05 19.76
C ARG A 341 27.99 11.93 20.18
N GLY A 342 27.21 11.10 19.48
CA GLY A 342 25.77 10.94 19.71
C GLY A 342 24.95 12.14 19.28
N HIS A 343 25.50 13.06 18.48
CA HIS A 343 24.83 14.27 18.01
C HIS A 343 24.50 14.18 16.53
N PHE A 344 23.37 14.79 16.13
CA PHE A 344 23.01 14.89 14.72
C PHE A 344 24.03 15.75 13.95
N THR A 345 24.42 15.29 12.76
CA THR A 345 25.41 15.96 11.92
C THR A 345 24.79 16.81 10.82
N THR A 346 23.49 16.65 10.58
CA THR A 346 22.72 17.39 9.58
C THR A 346 21.46 18.00 10.19
N ARG A 347 20.76 18.81 9.39
CA ARG A 347 19.44 19.37 9.73
C ARG A 347 18.31 18.78 8.89
N GLU A 348 18.62 18.00 7.87
CA GLU A 348 17.63 17.44 6.95
C GLU A 348 16.75 16.44 7.70
N ILE A 349 15.43 16.67 7.66
CA ILE A 349 14.41 15.79 8.23
C ILE A 349 13.53 15.31 7.10
N ARG A 350 13.39 13.99 6.98
CA ARG A 350 12.45 13.33 6.07
C ARG A 350 12.00 12.01 6.66
N LEU A 351 10.83 11.56 6.22
CA LEU A 351 10.24 10.27 6.60
C LEU A 351 10.41 9.21 5.49
N GLY A 352 11.21 9.51 4.47
CA GLY A 352 11.68 8.53 3.50
C GLY A 352 13.00 7.91 3.96
N SER A 353 13.83 7.51 3.00
CA SER A 353 15.07 6.79 3.26
C SER A 353 15.95 7.48 4.31
N ARG A 354 16.48 6.69 5.25
CA ARG A 354 17.31 7.11 6.41
C ARG A 354 16.54 7.74 7.57
N GLY A 355 15.21 7.91 7.46
CA GLY A 355 14.39 8.48 8.52
C GLY A 355 13.11 7.71 8.88
N ASP A 356 12.44 7.13 7.89
CA ASP A 356 11.24 6.29 8.01
C ASP A 356 11.12 5.44 9.29
N SER A 357 11.92 4.37 9.37
CA SER A 357 11.68 3.23 10.26
C SER A 357 12.05 3.49 11.72
N TYR A 358 12.74 4.60 12.02
CA TYR A 358 12.82 5.12 13.38
C TYR A 358 11.41 5.38 13.93
N TYR A 359 10.59 6.13 13.18
CA TYR A 359 9.24 6.49 13.60
C TYR A 359 8.35 5.25 13.71
N GLU A 360 8.53 4.31 12.78
CA GLU A 360 7.88 3.00 12.80
C GLU A 360 8.20 2.22 14.08
N TYR A 361 9.48 2.15 14.47
CA TYR A 361 9.94 1.39 15.63
C TYR A 361 9.59 2.04 16.97
N LEU A 362 9.23 3.32 17.02
CA LEU A 362 8.68 3.92 18.25
C LEU A 362 7.39 3.19 18.66
N ILE A 363 6.38 3.18 17.77
CA ILE A 363 5.11 2.55 18.11
C ILE A 363 5.24 1.02 18.14
N LYS A 364 6.03 0.42 17.24
CA LYS A 364 6.20 -1.04 17.22
C LYS A 364 6.92 -1.55 18.47
N GLN A 365 7.88 -0.82 19.03
CA GLN A 365 8.48 -1.18 20.33
C GLN A 365 7.43 -1.19 21.44
N TYR A 366 6.62 -0.13 21.55
CA TYR A 366 5.52 -0.10 22.52
C TYR A 366 4.56 -1.29 22.33
N LEU A 367 4.17 -1.60 21.10
CA LEU A 367 3.28 -2.72 20.82
C LEU A 367 3.90 -4.07 21.19
N GLN A 368 5.21 -4.24 20.95
CA GLN A 368 5.94 -5.46 21.25
C GLN A 368 6.19 -5.67 22.75
N THR A 369 6.51 -4.60 23.48
CA THR A 369 7.07 -4.69 24.84
C THR A 369 6.22 -4.05 25.92
N SER A 370 5.19 -3.28 25.55
CA SER A 370 4.36 -2.47 26.45
C SER A 370 5.13 -1.39 27.23
N GLU A 371 6.31 -0.98 26.75
CA GLU A 371 7.12 0.07 27.37
C GLU A 371 6.55 1.47 27.04
N PRO A 372 6.02 2.24 28.02
CA PRO A 372 5.29 3.48 27.75
C PRO A 372 6.12 4.60 27.11
N ILE A 373 7.43 4.61 27.37
CA ILE A 373 8.36 5.63 26.86
C ILE A 373 8.31 5.76 25.33
N TYR A 374 8.19 4.64 24.61
CA TYR A 374 8.14 4.68 23.14
C TYR A 374 6.78 5.12 22.61
N LEU A 375 5.69 4.92 23.37
CA LEU A 375 4.38 5.50 23.05
C LEU A 375 4.40 7.02 23.20
N GLU A 376 5.08 7.54 24.23
CA GLU A 376 5.28 8.98 24.41
C GLU A 376 6.09 9.59 23.28
N MET A 377 7.21 8.95 22.91
CA MET A 377 8.04 9.37 21.77
C MET A 377 7.25 9.33 20.46
N TRP A 378 6.46 8.27 20.21
CA TRP A 378 5.59 8.17 19.04
C TRP A 378 4.54 9.29 19.01
N SER A 379 3.87 9.54 20.15
CA SER A 379 2.82 10.55 20.23
C SER A 379 3.36 11.94 19.95
N GLU A 380 4.56 12.25 20.44
CA GLU A 380 5.25 13.49 20.14
C GLU A 380 5.64 13.59 18.66
N ALA A 381 6.30 12.56 18.12
CA ALA A 381 6.75 12.56 16.74
C ALA A 381 5.57 12.65 15.75
N LEU A 382 4.45 11.96 15.99
CA LEU A 382 3.25 12.06 15.16
C LEU A 382 2.66 13.48 15.18
N ALA A 383 2.63 14.13 16.35
CA ALA A 383 2.21 15.52 16.45
C ALA A 383 3.17 16.45 15.69
N GLY A 384 4.47 16.21 15.75
CA GLY A 384 5.48 16.93 14.95
C GLY A 384 5.30 16.73 13.45
N ILE A 385 5.07 15.50 13.00
CA ILE A 385 4.78 15.18 11.59
C ILE A 385 3.54 15.96 11.13
N GLN A 386 2.45 15.91 11.90
CA GLN A 386 1.20 16.63 11.61
C GLN A 386 1.40 18.14 11.49
N LYS A 387 2.22 18.71 12.39
CA LYS A 387 2.50 20.14 12.48
C LYS A 387 3.40 20.63 11.35
N HIS A 388 4.46 19.89 11.04
CA HIS A 388 5.55 20.39 10.21
C HIS A 388 5.61 19.80 8.80
N LEU A 389 5.14 18.58 8.58
CA LEU A 389 5.42 17.85 7.33
C LEU A 389 4.18 17.57 6.48
N VAL A 390 2.99 17.52 7.08
CA VAL A 390 1.77 17.30 6.29
C VAL A 390 1.43 18.58 5.52
N THR A 391 1.34 18.50 4.20
CA THR A 391 0.83 19.57 3.32
C THR A 391 -0.14 19.01 2.28
N SER A 392 -0.58 19.80 1.30
CA SER A 392 -1.57 19.36 0.31
C SER A 392 -1.24 19.72 -1.13
N THR A 393 -1.66 18.89 -2.07
CA THR A 393 -1.46 19.15 -3.50
C THR A 393 -2.33 20.30 -4.02
N LYS A 394 -1.89 20.95 -5.08
CA LYS A 394 -2.52 22.16 -5.63
C LYS A 394 -3.92 21.90 -6.19
N HIS A 395 -4.06 20.92 -7.08
CA HIS A 395 -5.28 20.75 -7.89
C HIS A 395 -6.34 19.90 -7.18
N SER A 396 -5.89 18.87 -6.46
CA SER A 396 -6.79 17.88 -5.85
C SER A 396 -6.81 17.92 -4.34
N LYS A 397 -5.95 18.71 -3.69
CA LYS A 397 -5.84 18.83 -2.23
C LYS A 397 -5.63 17.45 -1.55
N LEU A 398 -4.87 16.58 -2.21
CA LEU A 398 -4.41 15.32 -1.62
C LEU A 398 -3.41 15.63 -0.51
N GLN A 399 -3.53 14.98 0.65
CA GLN A 399 -2.59 15.19 1.75
C GLN A 399 -1.39 14.28 1.60
N PHE A 400 -0.19 14.81 1.78
CA PHE A 400 1.04 14.06 1.68
C PHE A 400 2.06 14.55 2.70
N ILE A 401 3.13 13.78 2.91
CA ILE A 401 4.23 14.11 3.81
C ILE A 401 5.38 14.69 2.98
N ALA A 402 5.67 15.97 3.22
CA ALA A 402 6.80 16.67 2.64
C ALA A 402 8.10 16.43 3.44
N GLU A 403 9.23 16.91 2.93
CA GLU A 403 10.51 16.89 3.63
C GLU A 403 10.92 18.30 4.10
N LEU A 404 11.79 18.37 5.11
CA LEU A 404 12.42 19.61 5.60
C LEU A 404 13.94 19.54 5.36
N PRO A 405 14.44 19.95 4.18
CA PRO A 405 15.87 19.89 3.85
C PRO A 405 16.76 20.70 4.80
N ASN A 406 16.22 21.77 5.39
CA ASN A 406 16.94 22.67 6.30
C ASN A 406 16.47 22.58 7.77
N GLY A 407 15.69 21.54 8.09
CA GLY A 407 15.08 21.32 9.40
C GLY A 407 13.87 22.22 9.67
N ILE A 408 13.33 22.14 10.89
CA ILE A 408 12.17 22.92 11.33
C ILE A 408 12.45 24.42 11.17
N GLY A 409 11.45 25.14 10.67
CA GLY A 409 11.53 26.56 10.29
C GLY A 409 12.09 26.80 8.89
N GLY A 410 12.53 25.76 8.17
CA GLY A 410 12.91 25.81 6.76
C GLY A 410 11.72 25.54 5.82
N LYS A 411 11.88 25.91 4.55
CA LYS A 411 10.90 25.63 3.48
C LYS A 411 10.73 24.12 3.25
N LEU A 412 9.49 23.67 3.06
CA LEU A 412 9.16 22.30 2.71
C LEU A 412 9.58 21.96 1.27
N SER A 413 10.05 20.73 1.08
CA SER A 413 10.22 20.12 -0.23
C SER A 413 9.01 19.24 -0.54
N PRO A 414 8.31 19.43 -1.67
CA PRO A 414 7.16 18.61 -2.07
C PRO A 414 7.58 17.25 -2.66
N LYS A 415 8.68 16.69 -2.17
CA LYS A 415 9.20 15.36 -2.49
C LYS A 415 8.64 14.36 -1.47
N MET A 416 8.27 13.17 -1.92
CA MET A 416 7.90 12.05 -1.06
C MET A 416 8.41 10.75 -1.69
N ASP A 417 9.26 10.04 -0.95
CA ASP A 417 9.68 8.69 -1.32
C ASP A 417 8.47 7.74 -1.22
N HIS A 418 8.41 6.70 -2.06
CA HIS A 418 7.44 5.61 -1.90
C HIS A 418 7.54 4.98 -0.51
N LEU A 419 8.75 4.96 0.06
CA LEU A 419 9.03 4.50 1.42
C LEU A 419 8.06 5.10 2.44
N VAL A 420 7.71 6.40 2.34
CA VAL A 420 6.82 7.10 3.29
C VAL A 420 5.42 6.48 3.35
N CYS A 421 5.04 5.66 2.36
CA CYS A 421 3.77 4.96 2.33
C CYS A 421 3.61 3.87 3.40
N PHE A 422 4.60 3.62 4.25
CA PHE A 422 4.47 2.81 5.48
C PHE A 422 3.63 3.52 6.57
N LEU A 423 3.64 4.86 6.54
CA LEU A 423 3.11 5.68 7.63
C LEU A 423 1.60 5.53 7.87
N PRO A 424 0.72 5.43 6.84
CA PRO A 424 -0.71 5.23 7.06
C PRO A 424 -1.02 4.01 7.94
N GLY A 425 -0.41 2.87 7.64
CA GLY A 425 -0.55 1.65 8.44
C GLY A 425 -0.04 1.83 9.86
N THR A 426 1.11 2.49 10.01
CA THR A 426 1.73 2.79 11.31
C THR A 426 0.85 3.70 12.18
N ILE A 427 0.27 4.76 11.61
CA ILE A 427 -0.68 5.64 12.30
C ILE A 427 -1.90 4.83 12.73
N ALA A 428 -2.44 4.01 11.84
CA ALA A 428 -3.62 3.22 12.14
C ALA A 428 -3.37 2.21 13.27
N LEU A 429 -2.20 1.58 13.29
CA LEU A 429 -1.74 0.74 14.39
C LEU A 429 -1.62 1.52 15.70
N GLY A 430 -0.99 2.70 15.69
CA GLY A 430 -0.83 3.52 16.89
C GLY A 430 -2.14 4.03 17.49
N VAL A 431 -3.14 4.31 16.65
CA VAL A 431 -4.47 4.75 17.11
C VAL A 431 -5.27 3.59 17.72
N THR A 432 -5.17 2.40 17.13
CA THR A 432 -6.05 1.26 17.43
C THR A 432 -5.40 0.18 18.30
N ASN A 433 -4.08 0.20 18.46
CA ASN A 433 -3.28 -0.89 19.06
C ASN A 433 -3.53 -2.26 18.41
N GLY A 434 -3.87 -2.28 17.11
CA GLY A 434 -4.16 -3.48 16.33
C GLY A 434 -5.62 -3.94 16.37
N LEU A 435 -6.49 -3.28 17.14
CA LEU A 435 -7.94 -3.55 17.17
C LEU A 435 -8.63 -2.99 15.92
N THR A 436 -9.87 -3.43 15.67
CA THR A 436 -10.71 -2.70 14.71
C THR A 436 -11.04 -1.31 15.23
N VAL A 437 -11.27 -0.34 14.35
CA VAL A 437 -11.72 1.02 14.71
C VAL A 437 -13.03 0.95 15.49
N SER A 438 -13.93 0.02 15.13
CA SER A 438 -15.19 -0.22 15.83
C SER A 438 -14.96 -0.70 17.27
N GLU A 439 -13.99 -1.58 17.51
CA GLU A 439 -13.60 -2.01 18.86
C GLU A 439 -12.88 -0.90 19.63
N ALA A 440 -11.90 -0.24 19.02
CA ALA A 440 -11.14 0.83 19.64
C ALA A 440 -12.03 2.01 20.08
N LYS A 441 -13.08 2.33 19.31
CA LYS A 441 -14.10 3.35 19.66
C LYS A 441 -14.97 2.95 20.86
N ARG A 442 -15.15 1.65 21.11
CA ARG A 442 -15.91 1.15 22.27
C ARG A 442 -15.09 1.15 23.55
N LEU A 443 -13.76 1.15 23.45
CA LEU A 443 -12.88 1.27 24.60
C LEU A 443 -12.82 2.73 25.10
N HIS A 444 -12.57 2.90 26.40
CA HIS A 444 -12.29 4.23 26.95
C HIS A 444 -10.99 4.78 26.34
N GLY A 445 -10.99 6.07 25.98
CA GLY A 445 -9.81 6.76 25.44
C GLY A 445 -9.79 6.95 23.92
N TRP A 446 -10.91 6.76 23.21
CA TRP A 446 -11.09 7.33 21.87
C TRP A 446 -11.32 8.84 21.97
N SER A 447 -10.46 9.64 21.34
CA SER A 447 -10.48 11.10 21.40
C SER A 447 -10.71 11.71 20.01
N GLU A 448 -11.02 13.00 19.96
CA GLU A 448 -11.06 13.75 18.70
C GLU A 448 -9.72 13.70 17.97
N GLU A 449 -8.61 13.68 18.72
CA GLU A 449 -7.26 13.56 18.13
C GLU A 449 -7.07 12.22 17.43
N LYS A 450 -7.51 11.11 18.04
CA LYS A 450 -7.48 9.79 17.39
C LYS A 450 -8.34 9.73 16.13
N GLU A 451 -9.47 10.43 16.10
CA GLU A 451 -10.28 10.55 14.88
C GLU A 451 -9.55 11.34 13.77
N LYS A 452 -8.84 12.41 14.14
CA LYS A 452 -8.01 13.19 13.21
C LYS A 452 -6.84 12.36 12.67
N GLN A 453 -6.16 11.62 13.53
CA GLN A 453 -5.07 10.72 13.14
C GLN A 453 -5.55 9.60 12.21
N MET A 454 -6.72 8.98 12.47
CA MET A 454 -7.29 8.03 11.51
C MET A 454 -7.70 8.67 10.19
N THR A 455 -8.17 9.91 10.22
CA THR A 455 -8.49 10.64 8.98
C THR A 455 -7.23 10.92 8.17
N LEU A 456 -6.16 11.36 8.84
CA LEU A 456 -4.85 11.55 8.23
C LEU A 456 -4.31 10.26 7.61
N ALA A 457 -4.38 9.13 8.32
CA ALA A 457 -4.00 7.83 7.77
C ALA A 457 -4.75 7.51 6.48
N LYS A 458 -6.07 7.74 6.44
CA LYS A 458 -6.88 7.53 5.22
C LYS A 458 -6.48 8.46 4.08
N ASP A 459 -6.22 9.72 4.39
CA ASP A 459 -5.86 10.73 3.38
C ASP A 459 -4.48 10.46 2.78
N ILE A 460 -3.47 10.10 3.59
CA ILE A 460 -2.14 9.72 3.09
C ILE A 460 -2.20 8.38 2.34
N MET A 461 -2.97 7.40 2.81
CA MET A 461 -3.15 6.12 2.11
C MET A 461 -3.73 6.34 0.70
N LYS A 462 -4.68 7.26 0.57
CA LYS A 462 -5.26 7.66 -0.72
C LYS A 462 -4.20 8.28 -1.65
N THR A 463 -3.30 9.10 -1.13
CA THR A 463 -2.17 9.66 -1.89
C THR A 463 -1.21 8.56 -2.33
N CYS A 464 -0.84 7.63 -1.45
CA CYS A 464 0.02 6.50 -1.81
C CYS A 464 -0.60 5.62 -2.91
N TRP A 465 -1.88 5.27 -2.82
CA TRP A 465 -2.57 4.59 -3.93
C TRP A 465 -2.65 5.46 -5.19
N GLY A 466 -2.78 6.79 -5.03
CA GLY A 466 -2.71 7.75 -6.13
C GLY A 466 -1.42 7.65 -6.94
N MET A 467 -0.27 7.39 -6.29
CA MET A 467 1.02 7.17 -6.98
C MET A 467 0.98 5.99 -7.96
N TYR A 468 0.22 4.94 -7.65
CA TYR A 468 0.00 3.80 -8.55
C TYR A 468 -1.02 4.17 -9.63
N LYS A 469 -2.11 4.85 -9.24
CA LYS A 469 -3.25 5.10 -10.14
C LYS A 469 -2.93 6.01 -11.32
N VAL A 470 -1.95 6.89 -11.17
CA VAL A 470 -1.63 7.93 -12.18
C VAL A 470 -0.57 7.51 -13.20
N THR A 471 0.19 6.44 -12.94
CA THR A 471 1.24 5.94 -13.84
C THR A 471 0.68 5.00 -14.90
N GLU A 472 1.41 4.84 -16.01
CA GLU A 472 0.93 4.05 -17.15
C GLU A 472 0.97 2.52 -16.88
N THR A 473 1.91 2.07 -16.04
CA THR A 473 1.98 0.67 -15.60
C THR A 473 1.03 0.35 -14.45
N GLY A 474 0.48 1.36 -13.76
CA GLY A 474 -0.27 1.12 -12.52
C GLY A 474 0.62 0.75 -11.33
N LEU A 475 1.94 0.99 -11.41
CA LEU A 475 2.92 0.81 -10.34
C LEU A 475 3.49 2.18 -9.94
N ALA A 476 3.72 2.40 -8.64
CA ALA A 476 4.31 3.65 -8.17
C ALA A 476 5.82 3.75 -8.51
N PRO A 477 6.32 4.96 -8.79
CA PRO A 477 7.76 5.22 -8.87
C PRO A 477 8.41 5.18 -7.49
N GLU A 478 9.74 5.18 -7.45
CA GLU A 478 10.53 5.25 -6.22
C GLU A 478 10.29 6.56 -5.46
N ILE A 479 10.18 7.68 -6.18
CA ILE A 479 9.95 9.01 -5.61
C ILE A 479 8.88 9.73 -6.43
N ALA A 480 7.92 10.32 -5.73
CA ALA A 480 6.98 11.26 -6.32
C ALA A 480 7.28 12.69 -5.86
N TRP A 481 7.06 13.62 -6.77
CA TRP A 481 7.03 15.06 -6.48
C TRP A 481 5.62 15.57 -6.68
N PHE A 482 5.25 16.64 -5.97
CA PHE A 482 3.90 17.19 -6.03
C PHE A 482 3.87 18.63 -6.50
N HIS A 483 2.89 18.96 -7.34
CA HIS A 483 2.50 20.35 -7.55
C HIS A 483 1.78 20.87 -6.31
N VAL A 484 2.35 21.90 -5.69
CA VAL A 484 1.85 22.53 -4.45
C VAL A 484 1.83 24.05 -4.65
N ASP A 485 0.94 24.74 -3.95
CA ASP A 485 0.96 26.20 -3.93
C ASP A 485 2.14 26.69 -3.08
N ASP A 486 2.97 27.62 -3.59
CA ASP A 486 4.22 28.03 -2.91
C ASP A 486 4.00 28.47 -1.45
N ALA A 487 2.86 29.09 -1.15
CA ALA A 487 2.49 29.51 0.19
C ALA A 487 2.32 28.33 1.17
N ASP A 488 1.93 27.15 0.68
CA ASP A 488 1.77 25.92 1.48
C ASP A 488 3.10 25.20 1.72
N LEU A 489 4.21 25.68 1.12
CA LEU A 489 5.57 25.18 1.35
C LEU A 489 6.37 26.06 2.32
N GLU A 490 5.94 27.28 2.55
CA GLU A 490 6.61 28.18 3.48
C GLU A 490 6.37 27.74 4.94
N PRO A 491 7.33 27.99 5.85
CA PRO A 491 7.16 27.70 7.26
C PRO A 491 5.93 28.43 7.81
N VAL A 492 5.02 27.70 8.41
CA VAL A 492 3.84 28.27 9.06
C VAL A 492 4.20 28.67 10.50
N PRO A 493 4.09 29.95 10.89
CA PRO A 493 4.23 30.34 12.29
C PRO A 493 3.03 29.85 13.11
N GLY A 494 3.28 29.01 14.12
CA GLY A 494 2.26 28.55 15.07
C GLY A 494 1.54 27.25 14.67
N ASN A 495 0.55 26.85 15.47
CA ASN A 495 -0.19 25.60 15.27
C ASN A 495 -1.36 25.81 14.30
N ASN A 496 -1.18 25.48 13.02
CA ASN A 496 -2.26 25.55 12.03
C ASN A 496 -3.20 24.34 12.16
N ASN A 497 -4.04 24.38 13.19
CA ASN A 497 -5.19 23.47 13.36
C ASN A 497 -6.34 23.77 12.38
N ALA A 498 -6.08 24.51 11.29
CA ALA A 498 -7.09 24.81 10.29
C ALA A 498 -7.58 23.51 9.63
N PRO A 499 -8.91 23.31 9.50
CA PRO A 499 -9.44 22.15 8.79
C PRO A 499 -8.88 22.10 7.37
N ARG A 500 -8.18 21.00 7.05
CA ARG A 500 -7.63 20.80 5.71
C ARG A 500 -8.77 20.54 4.71
N PRO A 501 -8.70 21.12 3.50
CA PRO A 501 -9.74 20.92 2.50
C PRO A 501 -9.82 19.44 2.12
N ARG A 502 -11.05 18.96 1.86
CA ARG A 502 -11.27 17.59 1.41
C ARG A 502 -10.69 17.40 0.00
N SER A 503 -9.95 16.31 -0.17
CA SER A 503 -9.36 15.98 -1.47
C SER A 503 -10.43 15.65 -2.53
N ARG A 504 -10.18 16.07 -3.78
CA ARG A 504 -11.03 15.77 -4.94
C ARG A 504 -10.80 14.34 -5.42
N ASP A 505 -11.86 13.68 -5.87
CA ASP A 505 -11.84 12.32 -6.42
C ASP A 505 -11.89 12.37 -7.96
N SER A 506 -10.77 12.73 -8.59
CA SER A 506 -10.67 12.90 -10.05
C SER A 506 -9.27 12.53 -10.54
N ILE A 507 -9.15 11.48 -11.33
CA ILE A 507 -7.87 10.98 -11.87
C ILE A 507 -7.20 12.07 -12.71
N SER A 508 -7.94 12.77 -13.56
CA SER A 508 -7.40 13.88 -14.36
C SER A 508 -6.86 15.04 -13.52
N SER A 509 -7.45 15.28 -12.35
CA SER A 509 -6.91 16.23 -11.36
C SER A 509 -5.66 15.68 -10.68
N TRP A 510 -5.64 14.40 -10.33
CA TRP A 510 -4.48 13.77 -9.69
C TRP A 510 -3.27 13.76 -10.63
N LYS A 511 -3.46 13.46 -11.92
CA LYS A 511 -2.38 13.52 -12.93
C LYS A 511 -1.74 14.91 -13.06
N GLN A 512 -2.43 15.98 -12.64
CA GLN A 512 -1.85 17.33 -12.58
C GLN A 512 -1.10 17.60 -11.28
N ASP A 513 -1.28 16.78 -10.25
CA ASP A 513 -0.60 16.92 -8.97
C ASP A 513 0.69 16.09 -8.90
N TYR A 514 0.70 14.87 -9.42
CA TYR A 514 1.88 13.99 -9.38
C TYR A 514 2.89 14.33 -10.48
N ILE A 515 4.15 14.41 -10.09
CA ILE A 515 5.30 14.58 -10.96
C ILE A 515 6.26 13.42 -10.69
N VAL A 516 6.61 12.68 -11.74
CA VAL A 516 7.64 11.62 -11.68
C VAL A 516 8.85 12.11 -12.44
N LYS A 517 9.97 12.32 -11.75
CA LYS A 517 11.22 12.71 -12.42
C LYS A 517 11.85 11.48 -13.09
N PRO A 518 12.57 11.63 -14.22
CA PRO A 518 13.12 10.49 -14.94
C PRO A 518 14.03 9.55 -14.12
N LEU A 519 14.86 10.11 -13.22
CA LEU A 519 15.74 9.30 -12.36
C LEU A 519 15.00 8.58 -11.23
N ASP A 520 13.80 9.06 -10.91
CA ASP A 520 12.97 8.59 -9.81
C ASP A 520 11.91 7.58 -10.28
N ALA A 521 11.78 7.39 -11.61
CA ALA A 521 10.67 6.65 -12.23
C ALA A 521 10.73 5.13 -12.05
N HIS A 522 11.80 4.59 -11.46
CA HIS A 522 11.98 3.16 -11.30
C HIS A 522 11.04 2.59 -10.23
N ASN A 523 10.70 1.31 -10.33
CA ASN A 523 9.96 0.57 -9.31
C ASN A 523 10.79 -0.67 -8.94
N LEU A 524 11.08 -0.80 -7.64
CA LEU A 524 11.92 -1.88 -7.12
C LEU A 524 11.11 -3.01 -6.49
N GLN A 525 9.82 -3.15 -6.80
CA GLN A 525 8.94 -4.15 -6.19
C GLN A 525 8.65 -3.90 -4.69
N ARG A 526 8.78 -2.64 -4.25
CA ARG A 526 8.67 -2.24 -2.84
C ARG A 526 7.29 -2.46 -2.21
N PRO A 527 7.22 -2.69 -0.89
CA PRO A 527 6.00 -3.12 -0.20
C PRO A 527 5.15 -2.01 0.45
N GLU A 528 5.66 -0.80 0.69
CA GLU A 528 5.15 0.05 1.78
C GLU A 528 3.69 0.47 1.57
N THR A 529 3.26 0.64 0.31
CA THR A 529 1.83 0.86 0.01
C THR A 529 0.98 -0.36 0.36
N VAL A 530 1.38 -1.58 -0.03
CA VAL A 530 0.60 -2.80 0.25
C VAL A 530 0.67 -3.21 1.73
N GLU A 531 1.75 -2.87 2.45
CA GLU A 531 1.83 -2.93 3.91
C GLU A 531 0.72 -2.09 4.53
N SER A 532 0.66 -0.79 4.18
CA SER A 532 -0.36 0.10 4.74
C SER A 532 -1.77 -0.33 4.34
N LEU A 533 -1.99 -0.83 3.12
CA LEU A 533 -3.29 -1.38 2.72
C LEU A 533 -3.70 -2.56 3.60
N PHE A 534 -2.78 -3.47 3.91
CA PHE A 534 -3.01 -4.59 4.82
C PHE A 534 -3.44 -4.10 6.21
N MET A 535 -2.68 -3.18 6.80
CA MET A 535 -2.97 -2.64 8.14
C MET A 535 -4.31 -1.89 8.14
N MET A 536 -4.55 -1.04 7.15
CA MET A 536 -5.79 -0.28 7.00
C MET A 536 -7.00 -1.20 6.83
N TRP A 537 -6.89 -2.26 6.03
CA TRP A 537 -7.94 -3.29 5.93
C TRP A 537 -8.23 -3.93 7.28
N ARG A 538 -7.19 -4.42 7.98
CA ARG A 538 -7.36 -5.14 9.25
C ARG A 538 -8.02 -4.30 10.33
N VAL A 539 -7.72 -3.01 10.40
CA VAL A 539 -8.28 -2.14 11.45
C VAL A 539 -9.60 -1.47 11.05
N THR A 540 -9.86 -1.21 9.76
CA THR A 540 -11.09 -0.54 9.34
C THR A 540 -12.18 -1.48 8.84
N GLU A 541 -11.80 -2.67 8.41
CA GLU A 541 -12.64 -3.63 7.68
C GLU A 541 -13.30 -3.02 6.43
N ASP A 542 -12.71 -1.96 5.85
CA ASP A 542 -13.19 -1.37 4.60
C ASP A 542 -12.62 -2.15 3.40
N PRO A 543 -13.46 -2.86 2.61
CA PRO A 543 -13.01 -3.70 1.51
C PRO A 543 -12.31 -2.91 0.39
N ILE A 544 -12.40 -1.57 0.39
CA ILE A 544 -11.70 -0.76 -0.61
C ILE A 544 -10.19 -0.99 -0.62
N TYR A 545 -9.58 -1.20 0.56
CA TYR A 545 -8.13 -1.41 0.65
C TYR A 545 -7.69 -2.72 0.00
N ARG A 546 -8.55 -3.75 0.05
CA ARG A 546 -8.33 -5.00 -0.70
C ARG A 546 -8.48 -4.81 -2.20
N GLU A 547 -9.46 -4.02 -2.65
CA GLU A 547 -9.59 -3.72 -4.08
C GLU A 547 -8.39 -2.96 -4.62
N TRP A 548 -7.85 -2.01 -3.85
CA TRP A 548 -6.62 -1.29 -4.21
C TRP A 548 -5.41 -2.23 -4.26
N GLY A 549 -5.25 -3.11 -3.28
CA GLY A 549 -4.16 -4.10 -3.30
C GLY A 549 -4.26 -5.07 -4.48
N TRP A 550 -5.48 -5.43 -4.89
CA TRP A 550 -5.68 -6.29 -6.06
C TRP A 550 -5.34 -5.58 -7.36
N GLU A 551 -5.71 -4.31 -7.50
CA GLU A 551 -5.31 -3.50 -8.66
C GLU A 551 -3.77 -3.42 -8.78
N ILE A 552 -3.08 -3.23 -7.66
CA ILE A 552 -1.61 -3.21 -7.61
C ILE A 552 -1.03 -4.58 -8.00
N PHE A 553 -1.58 -5.68 -7.46
CA PHE A 553 -1.12 -7.02 -7.81
C PHE A 553 -1.34 -7.35 -9.29
N GLU A 554 -2.49 -6.98 -9.88
CA GLU A 554 -2.74 -7.12 -11.32
C GLU A 554 -1.72 -6.35 -12.17
N ALA A 555 -1.24 -5.19 -11.70
CA ALA A 555 -0.19 -4.43 -12.36
C ALA A 555 1.17 -5.15 -12.30
N PHE A 556 1.55 -5.73 -11.15
CA PHE A 556 2.75 -6.55 -11.03
C PHE A 556 2.71 -7.75 -11.99
N GLU A 557 1.62 -8.52 -11.97
CA GLU A 557 1.39 -9.68 -12.87
C GLU A 557 1.54 -9.29 -14.34
N LYS A 558 1.04 -8.10 -14.71
CA LYS A 558 1.03 -7.66 -16.10
C LYS A 558 2.38 -7.17 -16.59
N TYR A 559 3.15 -6.47 -15.76
CA TYR A 559 4.27 -5.65 -16.21
C TYR A 559 5.65 -6.08 -15.70
N THR A 560 5.72 -6.97 -14.70
CA THR A 560 7.00 -7.34 -14.08
C THR A 560 7.46 -8.76 -14.36
N ILE A 561 6.65 -9.58 -15.03
CA ILE A 561 7.05 -10.91 -15.50
C ILE A 561 7.94 -10.75 -16.74
N PRO A 562 9.18 -11.30 -16.76
CA PRO A 562 10.04 -11.29 -17.94
C PRO A 562 9.38 -11.92 -19.17
N SER A 563 9.86 -11.58 -20.37
CA SER A 563 9.30 -12.07 -21.64
C SER A 563 9.30 -13.59 -21.79
N HIS A 564 10.16 -14.30 -21.05
CA HIS A 564 10.22 -15.77 -21.03
C HIS A 564 9.24 -16.42 -20.05
N GLY A 565 8.53 -15.63 -19.23
CA GLY A 565 7.43 -16.09 -18.36
C GLY A 565 7.85 -16.68 -17.01
N GLU A 566 9.12 -16.56 -16.60
CA GLU A 566 9.60 -17.07 -15.31
C GLU A 566 10.09 -15.92 -14.39
N GLY A 567 9.61 -15.89 -13.14
CA GLY A 567 10.04 -14.90 -12.13
C GLY A 567 9.44 -13.49 -12.33
N TYR A 568 9.89 -12.55 -11.51
CA TYR A 568 9.43 -11.15 -11.46
C TYR A 568 10.65 -10.25 -11.31
N THR A 569 10.65 -9.09 -11.98
CA THR A 569 11.77 -8.15 -11.95
C THR A 569 11.33 -6.72 -11.69
N SER A 570 12.22 -5.96 -11.06
CA SER A 570 12.14 -4.50 -10.95
C SER A 570 12.11 -3.80 -12.32
N LEU A 571 11.57 -2.58 -12.37
CA LEU A 571 11.40 -1.73 -13.56
C LEU A 571 12.23 -0.45 -13.49
N HIS A 572 12.75 0.02 -14.63
CA HIS A 572 13.47 1.29 -14.76
C HIS A 572 12.53 2.50 -14.83
N ASP A 573 11.33 2.34 -15.40
CA ASP A 573 10.39 3.43 -15.61
C ASP A 573 8.94 2.91 -15.62
N VAL A 574 8.14 3.37 -14.64
CA VAL A 574 6.72 3.02 -14.49
C VAL A 574 5.78 3.69 -15.50
N ASN A 575 6.28 4.63 -16.31
CA ASN A 575 5.51 5.31 -17.36
C ASN A 575 5.86 4.83 -18.78
N SER A 576 6.81 3.90 -18.92
CA SER A 576 7.17 3.32 -20.21
C SER A 576 6.32 2.08 -20.52
N ILE A 577 5.73 2.02 -21.72
CA ILE A 577 4.95 0.87 -22.22
C ILE A 577 5.46 0.48 -23.62
N PRO A 578 6.01 -0.74 -23.82
CA PRO A 578 6.24 -1.77 -22.81
C PRO A 578 7.29 -1.34 -21.75
N PRO A 579 7.21 -1.85 -20.51
CA PRO A 579 8.10 -1.44 -19.43
C PRO A 579 9.54 -1.92 -19.69
N VAL A 580 10.51 -1.15 -19.18
CA VAL A 580 11.95 -1.47 -19.27
C VAL A 580 12.40 -2.14 -17.97
N PRO A 581 12.82 -3.41 -17.96
CA PRO A 581 13.17 -4.11 -16.72
C PRO A 581 14.63 -3.89 -16.27
N ARG A 582 14.90 -4.00 -14.96
CA ARG A 582 16.22 -3.82 -14.33
C ARG A 582 17.05 -5.10 -14.16
N ASP A 583 16.47 -6.26 -14.47
CA ASP A 583 17.05 -7.58 -14.21
C ASP A 583 17.46 -7.81 -12.74
N ASN A 584 16.56 -7.50 -11.81
CA ASN A 584 16.78 -7.79 -10.39
C ASN A 584 15.44 -8.14 -9.73
N MET A 585 15.45 -9.18 -8.89
CA MET A 585 14.35 -9.49 -7.97
C MET A 585 14.82 -9.19 -6.55
N GLU A 586 14.26 -8.16 -5.94
CA GLU A 586 14.58 -7.81 -4.55
C GLU A 586 14.07 -8.89 -3.60
N SER A 587 14.78 -9.17 -2.50
CA SER A 587 14.34 -10.20 -1.53
C SER A 587 13.01 -9.84 -0.88
N PHE A 588 12.77 -8.55 -0.60
CA PHE A 588 11.51 -8.03 -0.07
C PHE A 588 10.30 -8.20 -1.00
N TRP A 589 10.49 -8.51 -2.28
CA TRP A 589 9.37 -8.96 -3.12
C TRP A 589 8.69 -10.19 -2.50
N LEU A 590 9.50 -11.15 -2.01
CA LEU A 590 9.06 -12.37 -1.37
C LEU A 590 8.75 -12.17 0.12
N ALA A 591 9.61 -11.43 0.82
CA ALA A 591 9.48 -11.24 2.27
C ALA A 591 8.33 -10.30 2.63
N GLU A 592 8.07 -9.27 1.82
CA GLU A 592 7.17 -8.19 2.21
C GLU A 592 6.01 -8.03 1.24
N THR A 593 6.27 -7.72 -0.03
CA THR A 593 5.22 -7.34 -0.99
C THR A 593 4.20 -8.46 -1.16
N LEU A 594 4.66 -9.69 -1.41
CA LEU A 594 3.77 -10.85 -1.52
C LEU A 594 3.20 -11.30 -0.17
N LYS A 595 3.93 -11.14 0.95
CA LYS A 595 3.42 -11.46 2.29
C LYS A 595 2.26 -10.55 2.66
N TYR A 596 2.40 -9.24 2.53
CA TYR A 596 1.35 -8.27 2.83
C TYR A 596 0.16 -8.41 1.88
N LEU A 597 0.37 -8.65 0.59
CA LEU A 597 -0.73 -8.95 -0.33
C LEU A 597 -1.48 -10.24 0.06
N TYR A 598 -0.77 -11.30 0.46
CA TYR A 598 -1.37 -12.54 0.92
C TYR A 598 -2.19 -12.33 2.20
N LEU A 599 -1.64 -11.60 3.17
CA LEU A 599 -2.30 -11.27 4.44
C LEU A 599 -3.47 -10.30 4.27
N LEU A 600 -3.38 -9.37 3.31
CA LEU A 600 -4.45 -8.46 2.91
C LEU A 600 -5.65 -9.25 2.44
N PHE A 601 -5.46 -10.30 1.62
CA PHE A 601 -6.55 -11.16 1.14
C PHE A 601 -6.93 -12.31 2.09
N SER A 602 -6.20 -12.50 3.18
CA SER A 602 -6.48 -13.53 4.20
C SER A 602 -7.54 -13.10 5.22
N PRO A 603 -8.23 -14.06 5.87
CA PRO A 603 -9.05 -13.82 7.06
C PRO A 603 -8.33 -13.04 8.16
N THR A 604 -9.09 -12.33 9.00
CA THR A 604 -8.55 -11.41 10.03
C THR A 604 -7.93 -12.11 11.24
N ASP A 605 -8.18 -13.41 11.40
CA ASP A 605 -7.65 -14.28 12.45
C ASP A 605 -6.27 -14.89 12.12
N LEU A 606 -5.84 -14.88 10.85
CA LEU A 606 -4.47 -15.20 10.49
C LEU A 606 -3.54 -14.06 10.90
N LEU A 607 -2.69 -14.31 11.92
CA LEU A 607 -1.76 -13.35 12.50
C LEU A 607 -2.44 -12.04 12.96
N PRO A 608 -3.27 -12.08 14.02
CA PRO A 608 -3.97 -10.88 14.50
C PRO A 608 -3.00 -9.78 14.95
N LEU A 609 -3.24 -8.52 14.54
CA LEU A 609 -2.40 -7.36 14.91
C LEU A 609 -2.41 -7.06 16.42
N THR A 610 -3.33 -7.66 17.17
CA THR A 610 -3.37 -7.63 18.63
C THR A 610 -2.39 -8.60 19.29
N GLU A 611 -1.84 -9.55 18.54
CA GLU A 611 -0.96 -10.61 19.03
C GLU A 611 0.45 -10.56 18.45
N VAL A 612 0.59 -10.01 17.24
CA VAL A 612 1.88 -9.90 16.55
C VAL A 612 2.25 -8.45 16.24
N VAL A 613 3.55 -8.25 16.03
CA VAL A 613 4.12 -7.05 15.43
C VAL A 613 5.02 -7.49 14.27
N PHE A 614 4.96 -6.76 13.16
CA PHE A 614 5.84 -6.98 12.02
C PHE A 614 7.06 -6.09 12.19
N ASN A 615 8.27 -6.60 12.03
CA ASN A 615 9.45 -5.73 11.91
C ASN A 615 9.41 -4.94 10.58
N THR A 616 10.41 -4.11 10.29
CA THR A 616 10.38 -3.24 9.09
C THR A 616 10.56 -4.03 7.77
N GLU A 617 10.97 -5.31 7.83
CA GLU A 617 11.06 -6.22 6.67
C GLU A 617 9.93 -7.28 6.71
N ALA A 618 8.77 -6.91 7.25
CA ALA A 618 7.58 -7.75 7.40
C ALA A 618 7.77 -9.08 8.15
N HIS A 619 8.82 -9.23 8.96
CA HIS A 619 9.03 -10.42 9.78
C HIS A 619 8.20 -10.38 11.06
N VAL A 620 7.57 -11.51 11.39
CA VAL A 620 6.53 -11.58 12.42
C VAL A 620 7.13 -11.91 13.78
N PHE A 621 6.95 -11.01 14.75
CA PHE A 621 7.31 -11.22 16.15
C PHE A 621 6.08 -11.23 17.06
N PRO A 622 6.16 -11.89 18.24
CA PRO A 622 5.09 -11.82 19.23
C PRO A 622 5.03 -10.46 19.91
N ARG A 623 3.83 -10.02 20.27
CA ARG A 623 3.63 -9.02 21.31
C ARG A 623 3.83 -9.68 22.68
N MET A 624 4.89 -9.30 23.38
CA MET A 624 5.30 -9.94 24.63
C MET A 624 4.40 -9.48 25.78
N LYS A 625 3.64 -10.41 26.37
CA LYS A 625 2.74 -10.12 27.51
C LYS A 625 3.47 -9.67 28.78
N ALA A 626 4.68 -10.19 28.99
CA ALA A 626 5.59 -9.78 30.05
C ALA A 626 7.01 -9.85 29.50
N THR A 627 7.74 -8.75 29.59
CA THR A 627 9.15 -8.71 29.19
C THR A 627 10.01 -9.15 30.38
N LYS A 628 11.13 -9.85 30.10
CA LYS A 628 12.10 -10.22 31.13
C LYS A 628 12.87 -9.01 31.68
N PHE A 629 12.94 -7.94 30.91
CA PHE A 629 13.73 -6.76 31.21
C PHE A 629 12.84 -5.50 31.17
N PRO A 630 12.92 -4.62 32.18
CA PRO A 630 12.24 -3.33 32.16
C PRO A 630 13.02 -2.32 31.31
N THR A 631 12.40 -1.20 30.97
CA THR A 631 13.09 -0.03 30.37
C THR A 631 14.22 0.43 31.30
N GLY A 632 15.43 0.55 30.76
CA GLY A 632 16.65 0.90 31.51
C GLY A 632 17.04 2.38 31.47
N TRP A 633 16.18 3.25 30.94
CA TRP A 633 16.44 4.68 30.81
C TRP A 633 15.14 5.49 30.96
N GLU A 634 15.29 6.78 31.25
CA GLU A 634 14.19 7.73 31.37
C GLU A 634 14.45 8.95 30.48
N ARG A 635 13.38 9.56 29.96
CA ARG A 635 13.48 10.79 29.17
C ARG A 635 13.91 11.94 30.08
N LYS A 636 14.79 12.80 29.58
CA LYS A 636 15.13 14.05 30.28
C LYS A 636 13.93 15.01 30.24
N ALA A 637 13.78 15.84 31.28
CA ALA A 637 12.75 16.88 31.30
C ALA A 637 12.87 17.79 30.07
N ARG A 638 11.74 18.05 29.41
CA ARG A 638 11.60 18.76 28.14
C ARG A 638 11.12 20.18 28.35
#